data_AF-A0A9X6UA97-F1
#
_entry.id   AF-A0A9X6UA97-F1
#
_cell.length_a   1.000
_cell.length_b   1.000
_cell.length_c   1.000
_cell.angle_alpha   90.00
_cell.angle_beta   90.00
_cell.angle_gamma   90.00
#
_symmetry.space_group_name_H-M   'P 1'
#
loop_
_entity.id
_entity.type
_entity.pdbx_description
1 polymer ?
#
loop_
_entity_poly.entity_id
_entity_poly.type
_entity_poly.pdbx_seq_one_letter_code
_entity_poly.pdbx_strand_id
1 'polypeptide(L)'
;MKKTKFVSGMCVACMLVLGGMSGCGTNETKSTVNQQESKKEREMKEADKAAMEYVRAFIEVDTVKLNELLYNKYKFYEEHVVDPGTSKEMGERYDLYRYDLKEGKKEYFYKVQYYHPVKETKSTMELRIVKDEKDGKWKNYEWSWDTHYNVSDFAGSIKPIHVHKWGQKE
;
A
#
# COMPACT_ATOMS: atom_id res chain seq x y z
N MET A 1 -67.60 -23.06 12.95
CA MET A 1 -67.57 -21.67 13.48
C MET A 1 -66.12 -21.40 13.91
N LYS A 2 -65.32 -20.44 13.44
CA LYS A 2 -65.52 -19.15 12.78
C LYS A 2 -64.40 -18.88 11.73
N LYS A 3 -64.83 -18.40 10.56
CA LYS A 3 -64.27 -17.38 9.65
C LYS A 3 -62.99 -17.64 8.80
N THR A 4 -63.25 -17.78 7.51
CA THR A 4 -62.41 -17.62 6.31
C THR A 4 -62.02 -16.16 6.02
N LYS A 5 -60.85 -15.95 5.36
CA LYS A 5 -60.55 -15.11 4.15
C LYS A 5 -59.14 -15.53 3.67
N PHE A 6 -58.83 -16.19 2.54
CA PHE A 6 -59.02 -16.01 1.09
C PHE A 6 -58.13 -14.92 0.42
N VAL A 7 -57.43 -15.35 -0.65
CA VAL A 7 -56.86 -14.60 -1.81
C VAL A 7 -55.58 -13.80 -1.49
N SER A 8 -54.48 -13.68 -2.26
CA SER A 8 -54.00 -13.99 -3.62
C SER A 8 -52.47 -13.81 -3.52
N GLY A 9 -51.57 -14.61 -4.11
CA GLY A 9 -51.36 -14.73 -5.56
C GLY A 9 -50.29 -13.73 -6.04
N MET A 10 -49.07 -14.22 -6.32
CA MET A 10 -48.27 -13.95 -7.53
C MET A 10 -46.88 -14.62 -7.42
N CYS A 11 -46.75 -15.78 -8.04
CA CYS A 11 -45.53 -16.12 -8.79
C CYS A 11 -45.44 -15.19 -10.01
N VAL A 12 -44.24 -15.10 -10.58
CA VAL A 12 -43.83 -14.61 -11.93
C VAL A 12 -42.70 -13.59 -11.72
N ALA A 13 -41.55 -13.64 -12.38
CA ALA A 13 -40.84 -14.61 -13.20
C ALA A 13 -39.46 -13.98 -13.44
N CYS A 14 -38.53 -14.82 -13.90
CA CYS A 14 -37.27 -14.45 -14.53
C CYS A 14 -37.28 -13.08 -15.23
N MET A 15 -36.40 -12.16 -14.82
CA MET A 15 -35.86 -11.17 -15.75
C MET A 15 -34.47 -11.62 -16.19
N LEU A 16 -34.47 -12.46 -17.23
CA LEU A 16 -33.49 -12.35 -18.31
C LEU A 16 -33.53 -10.90 -18.80
N VAL A 17 -32.46 -10.13 -18.57
CA VAL A 17 -32.26 -8.87 -19.28
C VAL A 17 -31.38 -9.19 -20.48
N LEU A 18 -32.02 -9.51 -21.60
CA LEU A 18 -31.41 -9.39 -22.93
C LEU A 18 -32.38 -8.61 -23.84
N GLY A 19 -31.92 -7.44 -24.28
CA GLY A 19 -32.22 -6.90 -25.60
C GLY A 19 -33.33 -5.85 -25.69
N GLY A 20 -32.93 -4.59 -25.81
CA GLY A 20 -33.79 -3.48 -26.25
C GLY A 20 -32.96 -2.26 -26.61
N MET A 21 -32.32 -2.30 -27.79
CA MET A 21 -31.54 -1.21 -28.37
C MET A 21 -32.45 -0.02 -28.74
N SER A 22 -32.12 1.19 -28.25
CA SER A 22 -32.04 2.44 -29.05
C SER A 22 -31.96 3.68 -28.14
N GLY A 23 -30.82 4.40 -28.19
CA GLY A 23 -30.70 5.79 -27.72
C GLY A 23 -29.51 6.09 -26.81
N CYS A 24 -28.43 6.64 -27.38
CA CYS A 24 -27.28 7.35 -26.73
C CYS A 24 -26.66 6.69 -25.48
N GLY A 25 -25.55 5.96 -25.55
CA GLY A 25 -24.26 6.49 -25.98
C GLY A 25 -23.42 7.03 -24.81
N THR A 26 -22.67 6.13 -24.14
CA THR A 26 -21.28 6.36 -23.69
C THR A 26 -20.91 7.17 -22.43
N ASN A 27 -21.73 7.30 -21.38
CA ASN A 27 -21.31 8.06 -20.18
C ASN A 27 -21.18 7.29 -18.85
N GLU A 28 -21.69 6.06 -18.72
CA GLU A 28 -21.68 5.36 -17.40
C GLU A 28 -20.43 4.52 -17.14
N THR A 29 -19.73 4.04 -18.17
CA THR A 29 -18.50 3.24 -18.00
C THR A 29 -17.24 4.08 -17.77
N LYS A 30 -17.16 5.31 -18.30
CA LYS A 30 -16.00 6.19 -18.08
C LYS A 30 -15.90 6.70 -16.64
N SER A 31 -17.04 7.04 -16.04
CA SER A 31 -17.08 7.64 -14.70
C SER A 31 -16.59 6.68 -13.62
N THR A 32 -16.98 5.40 -13.70
CA THR A 32 -16.58 4.35 -12.76
C THR A 32 -15.10 3.96 -12.92
N VAL A 33 -14.61 3.89 -14.16
CA VAL A 33 -13.18 3.62 -14.45
C VAL A 33 -12.29 4.74 -13.91
N ASN A 34 -12.65 6.00 -14.17
CA ASN A 34 -11.90 7.16 -13.67
C ASN A 34 -11.89 7.23 -12.13
N GLN A 35 -13.00 6.85 -11.47
CA GLN A 35 -13.08 6.77 -10.01
C GLN A 35 -12.22 5.63 -9.43
N GLN A 36 -12.16 4.48 -10.11
CA GLN A 36 -11.31 3.37 -9.69
C GLN A 36 -9.82 3.67 -9.87
N GLU A 37 -9.44 4.30 -10.99
CA GLU A 37 -8.05 4.72 -11.24
C GLU A 37 -7.59 5.78 -10.24
N SER A 38 -8.41 6.80 -9.97
CA SER A 38 -8.09 7.83 -8.97
C SER A 38 -7.98 7.26 -7.56
N LYS A 39 -8.84 6.30 -7.18
CA LYS A 39 -8.70 5.59 -5.91
C LYS A 39 -7.40 4.81 -5.86
N LYS A 40 -7.05 4.07 -6.92
CA LYS A 40 -5.81 3.31 -6.98
C LYS A 40 -4.59 4.21 -6.84
N GLU A 41 -4.55 5.33 -7.56
CA GLU A 41 -3.46 6.30 -7.47
C GLU A 41 -3.32 6.87 -6.06
N ARG A 42 -4.44 7.19 -5.40
CA ARG A 42 -4.41 7.65 -4.00
C ARG A 42 -3.84 6.59 -3.06
N GLU A 43 -4.30 5.35 -3.18
CA GLU A 43 -3.82 4.23 -2.37
C GLU A 43 -2.31 3.98 -2.58
N MET A 44 -1.83 4.11 -3.82
CA MET A 44 -0.40 4.05 -4.17
C MET A 44 0.40 5.13 -3.45
N LYS A 45 -0.07 6.39 -3.47
CA LYS A 45 0.61 7.50 -2.78
C LYS A 45 0.59 7.34 -1.25
N GLU A 46 -0.48 6.81 -0.69
CA GLU A 46 -0.55 6.52 0.76
C GLU A 46 0.43 5.42 1.15
N ALA A 47 0.62 4.40 0.30
CA ALA A 47 1.65 3.38 0.51
C ALA A 47 3.07 3.92 0.35
N ASP A 48 3.34 4.79 -0.64
CA ASP A 48 4.64 5.45 -0.81
C ASP A 48 5.00 6.25 0.44
N LYS A 49 4.02 6.98 0.99
CA LYS A 49 4.20 7.74 2.22
C LYS A 49 4.57 6.84 3.39
N ALA A 50 3.86 5.73 3.57
CA ALA A 50 4.16 4.77 4.63
C ALA A 50 5.57 4.16 4.49
N ALA A 51 6.01 3.87 3.25
CA ALA A 51 7.37 3.41 2.97
C ALA A 51 8.41 4.47 3.38
N MET A 52 8.21 5.74 3.01
CA MET A 52 9.11 6.83 3.40
C MET A 52 9.15 7.04 4.92
N GLU A 53 8.00 7.02 5.59
CA GLU A 53 7.92 7.11 7.06
C GLU A 53 8.68 5.95 7.73
N TYR A 54 8.58 4.73 7.19
CA TYR A 54 9.33 3.57 7.70
C TYR A 54 10.83 3.75 7.52
N VAL A 55 11.29 4.21 6.36
CA VAL A 55 12.73 4.46 6.09
C VAL A 55 13.28 5.54 7.02
N ARG A 56 12.55 6.65 7.24
CA ARG A 56 12.93 7.69 8.20
C ARG A 56 13.06 7.12 9.61
N ALA A 57 12.05 6.37 10.09
CA ALA A 57 12.08 5.75 11.41
C ALA A 57 13.22 4.72 11.55
N PHE A 58 13.56 4.00 10.47
CA PHE A 58 14.68 3.07 10.46
C PHE A 58 16.02 3.79 10.58
N ILE A 59 16.22 4.89 9.84
CA ILE A 59 17.45 5.69 9.89
C ILE A 59 17.66 6.31 11.27
N GLU A 60 16.58 6.76 11.92
CA GLU A 60 16.63 7.35 13.27
C GLU A 60 16.63 6.30 14.39
N VAL A 61 16.49 5.02 14.02
CA VAL A 61 16.30 3.90 14.95
C VAL A 61 15.19 4.20 15.97
N ASP A 62 14.09 4.79 15.47
CA ASP A 62 12.89 5.07 16.26
C ASP A 62 12.09 3.77 16.41
N THR A 63 12.45 2.98 17.41
CA THR A 63 11.86 1.65 17.65
C THR A 63 10.36 1.71 17.95
N VAL A 64 9.89 2.81 18.55
CA VAL A 64 8.46 3.04 18.83
C VAL A 64 7.72 3.23 17.50
N LYS A 65 8.22 4.14 16.65
CA LYS A 65 7.62 4.42 15.35
C LYS A 65 7.72 3.25 14.39
N LEU A 66 8.86 2.56 14.38
CA LEU A 66 9.04 1.33 13.63
C LEU A 66 7.96 0.33 14.02
N ASN A 67 7.76 0.08 15.32
CA ASN A 67 6.74 -0.87 15.75
C ASN A 67 5.33 -0.42 15.35
N GLU A 68 5.00 0.88 15.42
CA GLU A 68 3.73 1.42 14.89
C GLU A 68 3.51 1.11 13.41
N LEU A 69 4.56 1.25 12.60
CA LEU A 69 4.57 1.07 11.15
C LEU A 69 4.70 -0.39 10.69
N LEU A 70 4.79 -1.34 11.64
CA LEU A 70 4.81 -2.77 11.34
C LEU A 70 3.42 -3.41 11.40
N TYR A 71 3.11 -4.23 10.40
CA TYR A 71 1.94 -5.11 10.39
C TYR A 71 2.12 -6.23 11.43
N ASN A 72 3.22 -6.97 11.33
CA ASN A 72 3.66 -7.91 12.35
C ASN A 72 4.57 -7.17 13.35
N LYS A 73 4.02 -6.88 14.54
CA LYS A 73 4.77 -6.20 15.60
C LYS A 73 6.04 -6.96 15.94
N TYR A 74 7.11 -6.22 16.21
CA TYR A 74 8.39 -6.74 16.62
C TYR A 74 8.68 -6.34 18.07
N LYS A 75 9.23 -7.25 18.86
CA LYS A 75 9.64 -6.96 20.22
C LYS A 75 11.07 -6.42 20.21
N PHE A 76 11.20 -5.10 20.13
CA PHE A 76 12.48 -4.43 20.35
C PHE A 76 12.93 -4.61 21.80
N TYR A 77 14.24 -4.63 22.03
CA TYR A 77 14.81 -4.79 23.37
C TYR A 77 14.47 -3.59 24.27
N GLU A 78 14.53 -2.38 23.70
CA GLU A 78 14.18 -1.13 24.36
C GLU A 78 13.36 -0.25 23.41
N GLU A 79 12.39 0.47 23.97
CA GLU A 79 11.55 1.44 23.24
C GLU A 79 12.14 2.85 23.40
N HIS A 80 12.82 3.32 22.36
CA HIS A 80 13.46 4.62 22.31
C HIS A 80 13.74 5.05 20.86
N VAL A 81 14.20 6.30 20.71
CA VAL A 81 14.80 6.83 19.47
C VAL A 81 16.29 6.99 19.73
N VAL A 82 17.13 6.30 18.95
CA VAL A 82 18.60 6.39 19.13
C VAL A 82 19.14 7.67 18.52
N ASP A 83 18.71 7.99 17.29
CA ASP A 83 19.33 8.99 16.43
C ASP A 83 18.29 10.02 15.94
N PRO A 84 17.58 10.73 16.85
CA PRO A 84 16.44 11.57 16.50
C PRO A 84 16.82 12.69 15.52
N GLY A 85 16.06 12.83 14.43
CA GLY A 85 16.27 13.89 13.43
C GLY A 85 17.38 13.62 12.41
N THR A 86 18.13 12.52 12.55
CA THR A 86 19.23 12.16 11.62
C THR A 86 18.77 12.08 10.17
N SER A 87 17.55 11.60 9.92
CA SER A 87 16.99 11.54 8.56
C SER A 87 16.89 12.92 7.89
N LYS A 88 16.60 13.97 8.67
CA LYS A 88 16.52 15.36 8.19
C LYS A 88 17.90 16.00 8.10
N GLU A 89 18.75 15.79 9.09
CA GLU A 89 20.11 16.35 9.12
C GLU A 89 20.96 15.87 7.94
N MET A 90 20.79 14.62 7.54
CA MET A 90 21.42 14.10 6.33
C MET A 90 20.77 14.64 5.04
N GLY A 91 19.61 15.28 5.11
CA GLY A 91 18.87 15.78 3.95
C GLY A 91 18.15 14.67 3.19
N GLU A 92 17.56 13.72 3.93
CA GLU A 92 16.69 12.65 3.40
C GLU A 92 17.39 11.86 2.28
N ARG A 93 18.60 11.38 2.57
CA ARG A 93 19.44 10.67 1.59
C ARG A 93 18.98 9.26 1.33
N TYR A 94 17.77 9.12 0.79
CA TYR A 94 17.22 7.85 0.34
C TYR A 94 16.45 8.00 -0.98
N ASP A 95 16.51 6.95 -1.78
CA ASP A 95 15.74 6.76 -3.00
C ASP A 95 14.76 5.61 -2.79
N LEU A 96 13.51 5.80 -3.21
CA LEU A 96 12.46 4.78 -3.11
C LEU A 96 12.05 4.31 -4.51
N TYR A 97 12.15 3.00 -4.73
CA TYR A 97 11.80 2.34 -5.99
C TYR A 97 10.65 1.35 -5.77
N ARG A 98 9.46 1.63 -6.31
CA ARG A 98 8.27 0.77 -6.15
C ARG A 98 8.13 -0.21 -7.32
N TYR A 99 7.80 -1.46 -7.02
CA TYR A 99 7.42 -2.44 -8.02
C TYR A 99 5.90 -2.47 -8.18
N ASP A 100 5.42 -2.01 -9.34
CA ASP A 100 4.01 -2.04 -9.69
C ASP A 100 3.64 -3.42 -10.27
N LEU A 101 3.56 -4.42 -9.37
CA LEU A 101 3.16 -5.77 -9.74
C LEU A 101 1.66 -5.79 -10.12
N LYS A 102 1.30 -6.52 -11.19
CA LYS A 102 -0.11 -6.68 -11.57
C LYS A 102 -0.82 -7.55 -10.51
N GLU A 103 -2.08 -7.16 -10.23
CA GLU A 103 -3.11 -7.85 -9.43
C GLU A 103 -3.41 -7.30 -8.02
N GLY A 104 -4.69 -6.95 -7.81
CA GLY A 104 -5.57 -7.48 -6.76
C GLY A 104 -5.28 -7.25 -5.28
N LYS A 105 -4.08 -6.81 -4.90
CA LYS A 105 -3.65 -6.87 -3.52
C LYS A 105 -3.42 -5.50 -2.92
N LYS A 106 -3.83 -5.39 -1.67
CA LYS A 106 -3.54 -4.30 -0.74
C LYS A 106 -2.06 -4.34 -0.33
N GLU A 107 -1.14 -4.46 -1.29
CA GLU A 107 0.30 -4.52 -1.02
C GLU A 107 1.13 -3.92 -2.15
N TYR A 108 2.28 -3.34 -1.79
CA TYR A 108 3.29 -2.82 -2.70
C TYR A 108 4.68 -3.23 -2.21
N PHE A 109 5.58 -3.46 -3.14
CA PHE A 109 6.96 -3.85 -2.84
C PHE A 109 7.92 -2.74 -3.22
N TYR A 110 8.95 -2.54 -2.41
CA TYR A 110 9.91 -1.47 -2.60
C TYR A 110 11.33 -1.95 -2.45
N LYS A 111 12.22 -1.35 -3.26
CA LYS A 111 13.65 -1.32 -3.00
C LYS A 111 14.01 0.10 -2.57
N VAL A 112 14.73 0.20 -1.47
CA VAL A 112 15.25 1.47 -0.94
C VAL A 112 16.75 1.48 -1.13
N GLN A 113 17.30 2.59 -1.59
CA GLN A 113 18.73 2.88 -1.48
C GLN A 113 18.86 4.04 -0.51
N TYR A 114 19.65 3.92 0.55
CA TYR A 114 19.80 4.97 1.54
C TYR A 114 21.25 5.12 1.97
N TYR A 115 21.64 6.31 2.43
CA TYR A 115 22.91 6.51 3.10
C TYR A 115 22.78 6.09 4.56
N HIS A 116 23.56 5.11 4.99
CA HIS A 116 23.52 4.63 6.37
C HIS A 116 24.35 5.58 7.26
N PRO A 117 23.75 6.24 8.27
CA PRO A 117 24.44 7.27 9.03
C PRO A 117 25.65 6.72 9.80
N VAL A 118 25.49 5.58 10.47
CA VAL A 118 26.58 4.95 11.25
C VAL A 118 27.70 4.36 10.38
N LYS A 119 27.37 3.75 9.24
CA LYS A 119 28.36 3.10 8.35
C LYS A 119 28.97 4.07 7.33
N GLU A 120 28.44 5.29 7.25
CA GLU A 120 28.83 6.33 6.28
C GLU A 120 28.90 5.83 4.83
N THR A 121 27.98 4.94 4.45
CA THR A 121 27.97 4.30 3.13
C THR A 121 26.57 4.05 2.61
N LYS A 122 26.45 3.87 1.30
CA LYS A 122 25.19 3.47 0.67
C LYS A 122 24.84 2.05 1.09
N SER A 123 23.59 1.87 1.52
CA SER A 123 23.00 0.60 1.87
C SER A 123 21.66 0.43 1.14
N THR A 124 21.15 -0.79 1.15
CA THR A 124 19.85 -1.11 0.57
C THR A 124 18.98 -1.81 1.60
N MET A 125 17.67 -1.66 1.45
CA MET A 125 16.69 -2.50 2.12
C MET A 125 15.51 -2.74 1.19
N GLU A 126 14.74 -3.77 1.47
CA GLU A 126 13.53 -4.07 0.73
C GLU A 126 12.31 -4.12 1.66
N LEU A 127 11.20 -3.58 1.17
CA LEU A 127 9.98 -3.42 1.98
C LEU A 127 8.81 -4.09 1.29
N ARG A 128 7.92 -4.65 2.10
CA ARG A 128 6.60 -5.12 1.69
C ARG A 128 5.57 -4.31 2.45
N ILE A 129 5.02 -3.28 1.81
CA ILE A 129 4.04 -2.39 2.42
C ILE A 129 2.64 -2.93 2.15
N VAL A 130 1.91 -3.31 3.20
CA VAL A 130 0.57 -3.90 3.14
C VAL A 130 -0.45 -2.95 3.80
N LYS A 131 -1.69 -2.92 3.28
CA LYS A 131 -2.79 -2.23 3.95
C LYS A 131 -3.37 -3.15 5.01
N ASP A 132 -3.22 -2.78 6.27
CA ASP A 132 -3.85 -3.47 7.38
C ASP A 132 -5.35 -3.25 7.33
N GLU A 133 -6.13 -4.32 7.23
CA GLU A 133 -7.60 -4.22 7.17
C GLU A 133 -8.22 -3.82 8.51
N LYS A 134 -7.48 -3.98 9.62
CA LYS A 134 -7.97 -3.67 10.96
C LYS A 134 -8.08 -2.17 11.21
N ASP A 135 -7.09 -1.40 10.75
CA ASP A 135 -7.05 0.06 10.95
C ASP A 135 -6.96 0.86 9.65
N GLY A 136 -6.94 0.19 8.49
CA GLY A 136 -6.87 0.81 7.18
C GLY A 136 -5.53 1.47 6.86
N LYS A 137 -4.50 1.31 7.68
CA LYS A 137 -3.19 1.94 7.49
C LYS A 137 -2.25 1.07 6.67
N TRP A 138 -1.39 1.72 5.90
CA TRP A 138 -0.29 1.07 5.19
C TRP A 138 0.90 0.87 6.13
N LYS A 139 1.45 -0.34 6.15
CA LYS A 139 2.48 -0.78 7.11
C LYS A 139 3.49 -1.69 6.43
N ASN A 140 4.76 -1.66 6.85
CA ASN A 140 5.71 -2.68 6.43
C ASN A 140 5.35 -4.02 7.07
N TYR A 141 5.46 -5.12 6.33
CA TYR A 141 4.91 -6.41 6.73
C TYR A 141 5.52 -6.91 8.03
N GLU A 142 6.85 -6.83 8.16
CA GLU A 142 7.58 -7.24 9.36
C GLU A 142 8.94 -6.56 9.44
N TRP A 143 9.55 -6.62 10.63
CA TRP A 143 10.93 -6.19 10.81
C TRP A 143 11.87 -7.08 9.99
N SER A 144 12.80 -6.46 9.25
CA SER A 144 13.81 -7.19 8.47
C SER A 144 13.24 -8.21 7.48
N TRP A 145 12.09 -7.93 6.87
CA TRP A 145 11.50 -8.80 5.83
C TRP A 145 12.53 -9.19 4.74
N ASP A 146 13.36 -8.25 4.34
CA ASP A 146 14.43 -8.41 3.35
C ASP A 146 15.60 -9.32 3.76
N THR A 147 15.65 -9.75 5.02
CA THR A 147 16.62 -10.79 5.45
C THR A 147 16.22 -12.19 5.02
N HIS A 148 14.93 -12.42 4.74
CA HIS A 148 14.40 -13.73 4.36
C HIS A 148 13.86 -13.76 2.93
N TYR A 149 13.66 -12.59 2.31
CA TYR A 149 13.00 -12.46 1.02
C TYR A 149 13.71 -11.43 0.14
N ASN A 150 13.64 -11.62 -1.17
CA ASN A 150 14.08 -10.64 -2.15
C ASN A 150 12.92 -10.28 -3.08
N VAL A 151 12.65 -9.00 -3.26
CA VAL A 151 11.60 -8.50 -4.16
C VAL A 151 11.80 -8.99 -5.58
N SER A 152 13.05 -9.15 -6.03
CA SER A 152 13.34 -9.68 -7.37
C SER A 152 12.76 -11.07 -7.61
N ASP A 153 12.63 -11.89 -6.56
CA ASP A 153 12.11 -13.25 -6.66
C ASP A 153 10.61 -13.26 -7.01
N PHE A 154 9.89 -12.18 -6.66
CA PHE A 154 8.46 -12.02 -6.94
C PHE A 154 8.20 -11.10 -8.13
N ALA A 155 9.08 -10.12 -8.37
CA ALA A 155 8.90 -9.13 -9.42
C ALA A 155 9.18 -9.67 -10.83
N GLY A 156 9.94 -10.77 -10.95
CA GLY A 156 10.32 -11.32 -12.24
C GLY A 156 11.07 -10.29 -13.09
N SER A 157 10.56 -9.98 -14.28
CA SER A 157 11.15 -9.00 -15.20
C SER A 157 10.63 -7.56 -15.03
N ILE A 158 9.76 -7.31 -14.05
CA ILE A 158 9.17 -5.99 -13.82
C ILE A 158 10.25 -5.05 -13.27
N LYS A 159 10.44 -3.92 -13.95
CA LYS A 159 11.33 -2.84 -13.48
C LYS A 159 10.59 -1.95 -12.48
N PRO A 160 11.24 -1.53 -11.40
CA PRO A 160 10.61 -0.64 -10.45
C PRO A 160 10.56 0.80 -10.97
N ILE A 161 9.64 1.59 -10.43
CA ILE A 161 9.45 3.01 -10.69
C ILE A 161 10.10 3.80 -9.55
N HIS A 162 10.87 4.84 -9.89
CA HIS A 162 11.48 5.74 -8.91
C HIS A 162 10.42 6.72 -8.40
N VAL A 163 9.91 6.50 -7.18
CA VAL A 163 8.78 7.25 -6.61
C VAL A 163 9.20 8.35 -5.63
N HIS A 164 10.41 8.26 -5.06
CA HIS A 164 11.03 9.32 -4.30
C HIS A 164 12.52 9.37 -4.63
N LYS A 165 13.01 10.56 -4.99
CA LYS A 165 14.42 10.77 -5.36
C LYS A 165 15.12 11.66 -4.36
N TRP A 166 16.25 11.17 -3.85
CA TRP A 166 17.11 11.95 -2.98
C TRP A 166 17.55 13.25 -3.68
N GLY A 167 17.39 14.38 -2.98
CA GLY A 167 17.79 15.70 -3.44
C GLY A 167 16.73 16.44 -4.25
N GLN A 168 15.55 15.82 -4.46
CA GLN A 168 14.36 16.54 -4.89
C GLN A 168 13.59 17.03 -3.66
N LYS A 169 13.10 18.28 -3.71
CA LYS A 169 12.15 18.78 -2.71
C LYS A 169 10.80 18.10 -2.94
N GLU A 170 10.18 17.61 -1.87
CA GLU A 170 8.81 17.09 -1.85
C GLU A 170 7.79 18.18 -2.25
#